data_AF-A0A964IZA6-F1
#
_entry.id   AF-A0A964IZA6-F1
#
_cell.length_a   1.000
_cell.length_b   1.000
_cell.length_c   1.000
_cell.angle_alpha   90.00
_cell.angle_beta   90.00
_cell.angle_gamma   90.00
#
_symmetry.space_group_name_H-M   'P 1'
#
loop_
_entity.id
_entity.type
_entity.pdbx_description
1 polymer ?
#
loop_
_entity_poly.entity_id
_entity_poly.type
_entity_poly.pdbx_seq_one_letter_code
_entity_poly.pdbx_strand_id
1 'polypeptide(L)'
;MNAFGNGASGRPGGTVSKCGTDGGSGPRLAAIGWASGPYPARQAAVGRSGLCLSCAATWRDRWHGGGQDIAWQSPHAEGRGRRRTDEGAVHRGAGRSEAASGGGQGGWESSGAGRCEAASGGGQGGWESSGASEDPCQSRDKIWSKSWGDGSGAQAGPAGVSDRAVNTPTIAQAARLLASGKLSAVELTKSLLSHIETNDSKLNAFLLVTAERAMADARNADRALRGGKAGPLTGIPLAYKDIYETAGVRTTAHSRILAHHIPSRDAETVRRLGVAGAVMLGKLATHEFAIGGPAFDLPWPPARNPWDPRRFTGGSSSGSGAAVAAGFALGALGSDTGGSIRLPAAFCGIAGLKPTPGLVSRRGVIPLAPSLDTAGPMAWTAEDCAILLDALAGFDPEDPASVAGPAVSYSQGLGASVKGLRVGVLRDFVERDAPLNPETQRMLANAIAVLKSLGCTVGDARLPSLHEYNAVGRVIISAEAYALHEATLKTRSADHSRAFRVRVLPGALLRAADYIAAQRCRTDLIATTTAIFGKFDVLLSVPTPGPAPLLTEQRQDDGFARPLLTTFANVAALPALVVCGGFTVGNLPLGIELIGAAWTDATLLRLGHQFEQATTTRTSRPRL
;
A
#
# COMPACT_ATOMS: atom_id res chain seq x y z
N MET A 1 11.46 57.76 -16.52
CA MET A 1 12.94 57.85 -16.48
C MET A 1 13.46 56.45 -16.18
N ASN A 2 14.11 55.66 -17.02
CA ASN A 2 14.50 55.59 -18.45
C ASN A 2 14.37 54.07 -18.76
N ALA A 3 13.62 53.52 -19.74
CA ALA A 3 13.70 53.64 -21.21
C ALA A 3 15.09 53.19 -21.73
N PHE A 4 15.35 52.26 -22.67
CA PHE A 4 14.69 51.61 -23.81
C PHE A 4 15.52 50.30 -24.10
N GLY A 5 15.19 49.31 -24.94
CA GLY A 5 14.16 49.10 -25.95
C GLY A 5 14.53 47.93 -26.89
N ASN A 6 13.50 47.15 -27.23
CA ASN A 6 13.21 46.26 -28.38
C ASN A 6 14.16 46.04 -29.57
N GLY A 7 13.98 44.85 -30.18
CA GLY A 7 13.87 44.64 -31.64
C GLY A 7 14.71 43.46 -32.17
N ALA A 8 14.21 42.24 -32.36
CA ALA A 8 13.24 41.72 -33.35
C ALA A 8 13.83 41.23 -34.69
N SER A 9 13.50 39.95 -35.00
CA SER A 9 13.26 39.32 -36.32
C SER A 9 14.41 38.97 -37.29
N GLY A 10 14.38 37.71 -37.77
CA GLY A 10 15.07 37.26 -38.98
C GLY A 10 15.31 35.73 -39.08
N ARG A 11 14.34 34.98 -39.60
CA ARG A 11 14.56 33.71 -40.36
C ARG A 11 14.43 34.06 -41.87
N PRO A 12 14.73 33.20 -42.88
CA PRO A 12 15.17 31.78 -42.90
C PRO A 12 16.29 31.45 -43.93
N GLY A 13 16.71 30.18 -44.01
CA GLY A 13 17.15 29.55 -45.27
C GLY A 13 18.61 29.07 -45.33
N GLY A 14 18.82 27.82 -45.75
CA GLY A 14 20.16 27.30 -46.07
C GLY A 14 20.31 25.79 -45.94
N THR A 15 20.00 25.09 -47.01
CA THR A 15 20.05 23.63 -47.25
C THR A 15 21.48 23.03 -47.34
N VAL A 16 21.58 21.78 -46.85
CA VAL A 16 22.29 20.61 -47.43
C VAL A 16 23.82 20.65 -47.58
N SER A 17 24.51 19.72 -46.88
CA SER A 17 25.38 18.72 -47.54
C SER A 17 25.85 17.62 -46.58
N LYS A 18 25.62 16.37 -46.99
CA LYS A 18 26.19 15.12 -46.46
C LYS A 18 27.68 14.99 -46.85
N CYS A 19 28.47 14.35 -45.99
CA CYS A 19 29.56 13.38 -46.24
C CYS A 19 30.08 12.96 -44.85
N GLY A 20 30.03 11.69 -44.43
CA GLY A 20 30.88 10.58 -44.90
C GLY A 20 31.93 10.32 -43.81
N THR A 21 31.68 9.38 -42.89
CA THR A 21 32.29 8.03 -42.77
C THR A 21 33.60 7.98 -41.96
N ASP A 22 33.56 7.03 -41.01
CA ASP A 22 34.63 6.22 -40.43
C ASP A 22 35.59 6.79 -39.37
N GLY A 23 35.83 5.94 -38.35
CA GLY A 23 37.04 5.98 -37.53
C GLY A 23 36.77 5.94 -36.02
N GLY A 24 36.74 4.74 -35.44
CA GLY A 24 36.48 4.52 -34.03
C GLY A 24 37.56 5.01 -33.07
N SER A 25 37.14 5.30 -31.85
CA SER A 25 37.90 5.04 -30.61
C SER A 25 36.98 5.37 -29.42
N GLY A 26 36.58 4.33 -28.67
CA GLY A 26 35.78 4.49 -27.45
C GLY A 26 36.61 5.05 -26.30
N PRO A 27 36.02 5.83 -25.38
CA PRO A 27 36.73 6.27 -24.18
C PRO A 27 36.75 5.18 -23.11
N ARG A 28 37.96 4.93 -22.59
CA ARG A 28 38.31 3.99 -21.53
C ARG A 28 37.64 4.39 -20.20
N LEU A 29 36.93 3.45 -19.59
CA LEU A 29 36.51 3.51 -18.18
C LEU A 29 37.70 3.15 -17.29
N ALA A 30 38.11 4.07 -16.43
CA ALA A 30 39.09 3.81 -15.37
C ALA A 30 38.39 3.11 -14.20
N ALA A 31 38.73 1.83 -14.00
CA ALA A 31 38.35 1.06 -12.82
C ALA A 31 39.40 1.28 -11.72
N ILE A 32 38.97 1.78 -10.56
CA ILE A 32 39.78 1.74 -9.32
C ILE A 32 39.40 0.45 -8.60
N GLY A 33 40.32 -0.52 -8.63
CA GLY A 33 40.18 -1.80 -7.96
C GLY A 33 40.44 -1.69 -6.46
N TRP A 34 39.59 -2.32 -5.66
CA TRP A 34 39.90 -2.71 -4.29
C TRP A 34 39.89 -4.24 -4.22
N ALA A 35 41.04 -4.78 -3.83
CA ALA A 35 41.29 -6.21 -3.71
C ALA A 35 40.51 -6.80 -2.52
N SER A 36 39.79 -7.89 -2.75
CA SER A 36 39.11 -8.69 -1.74
C SER A 36 39.88 -10.00 -1.51
N GLY A 37 40.37 -10.19 -0.28
CA GLY A 37 40.85 -11.49 0.21
C GLY A 37 39.71 -12.28 0.90
N PRO A 38 39.75 -13.62 0.95
CA PRO A 38 38.66 -14.44 1.47
C PRO A 38 38.82 -14.70 2.98
N TYR A 39 37.72 -14.66 3.75
CA TYR A 39 37.64 -15.25 5.09
C TYR A 39 36.39 -16.14 5.25
N PRO A 40 36.47 -17.23 6.03
CA PRO A 40 35.56 -18.37 5.92
C PRO A 40 34.31 -18.25 6.80
N ALA A 41 33.24 -18.93 6.35
CA ALA A 41 31.96 -19.04 7.01
C ALA A 41 32.05 -19.79 8.35
N ARG A 42 31.36 -19.29 9.39
CA ARG A 42 30.99 -20.05 10.58
C ARG A 42 29.48 -20.01 10.78
N GLN A 43 28.88 -21.20 10.87
CA GLN A 43 27.51 -21.44 11.31
C GLN A 43 27.36 -21.08 12.80
N ALA A 44 26.25 -20.44 13.17
CA ALA A 44 25.83 -20.30 14.56
C ALA A 44 24.37 -20.73 14.71
N ALA A 45 24.12 -21.50 15.77
CA ALA A 45 22.91 -22.26 16.05
C ALA A 45 21.71 -21.40 16.47
N VAL A 46 20.52 -21.96 16.23
CA VAL A 46 19.19 -21.38 16.49
C VAL A 46 18.82 -21.52 17.97
N GLY A 47 18.43 -20.40 18.61
CA GLY A 47 17.81 -20.36 19.94
C GLY A 47 16.58 -19.44 19.96
N ARG A 48 15.50 -19.91 20.59
CA ARG A 48 14.13 -19.35 20.54
C ARG A 48 13.96 -18.01 21.29
N SER A 49 13.08 -17.18 20.71
CA SER A 49 12.20 -16.16 21.32
C SER A 49 12.77 -15.26 22.43
N GLY A 50 13.18 -14.04 22.05
CA GLY A 50 13.37 -12.89 22.93
C GLY A 50 13.23 -11.59 22.14
N LEU A 51 12.46 -10.64 22.68
CA LEU A 51 12.16 -9.33 22.08
C LEU A 51 13.42 -8.55 21.65
N CYS A 52 13.21 -7.72 20.62
CA CYS A 52 14.18 -7.06 19.74
C CYS A 52 15.13 -6.04 20.42
N LEU A 53 16.06 -6.53 21.25
CA LEU A 53 17.26 -5.80 21.70
C LEU A 53 18.56 -6.56 21.38
N SER A 54 18.50 -7.87 21.10
CA SER A 54 19.69 -8.68 20.80
C SER A 54 20.29 -8.42 19.41
N CYS A 55 19.51 -7.89 18.45
CA CYS A 55 20.07 -7.39 17.20
C CYS A 55 20.97 -6.18 17.46
N ALA A 56 20.57 -5.17 18.23
CA ALA A 56 21.47 -4.03 18.51
C ALA A 56 22.80 -4.43 19.18
N ALA A 57 22.81 -5.52 19.98
CA ALA A 57 24.01 -6.06 20.61
C ALA A 57 24.92 -6.82 19.65
N THR A 58 24.38 -7.75 18.85
CA THR A 58 25.17 -8.50 17.84
C THR A 58 25.75 -7.60 16.74
N TRP A 59 25.18 -6.41 16.54
CA TRP A 59 25.65 -5.44 15.55
C TRP A 59 26.80 -4.57 16.06
N ARG A 60 26.89 -4.34 17.38
CA ARG A 60 28.01 -3.63 18.00
C ARG A 60 29.30 -4.47 17.92
N ASP A 61 29.19 -5.78 18.08
CA ASP A 61 30.33 -6.71 18.04
C ASP A 61 30.89 -6.93 16.63
N ARG A 62 30.09 -6.72 15.58
CA ARG A 62 30.54 -6.86 14.18
C ARG A 62 31.54 -5.79 13.74
N TRP A 63 31.65 -4.67 14.46
CA TRP A 63 32.42 -3.49 14.03
C TRP A 63 33.49 -3.01 15.01
N HIS A 64 33.50 -3.47 16.26
CA HIS A 64 34.58 -3.13 17.21
C HIS A 64 35.78 -4.10 17.19
N GLY A 65 35.84 -5.00 16.21
CA GLY A 65 37.02 -5.83 15.94
C GLY A 65 38.13 -5.04 15.24
N GLY A 66 38.86 -4.21 15.99
CA GLY A 66 40.13 -3.62 15.56
C GLY A 66 40.08 -2.12 15.25
N GLY A 67 40.56 -1.30 16.18
CA GLY A 67 40.81 0.13 15.93
C GLY A 67 41.28 0.82 17.19
N GLN A 68 42.54 1.24 17.19
CA GLN A 68 43.26 1.91 18.27
C GLN A 68 42.57 3.20 18.73
N ASP A 69 42.68 3.48 20.03
CA ASP A 69 42.22 4.73 20.66
C ASP A 69 42.89 5.95 20.02
N ILE A 70 42.08 6.80 19.38
CA ILE A 70 42.51 8.13 18.95
C ILE A 70 41.93 9.13 19.96
N ALA A 71 42.77 9.55 20.90
CA ALA A 71 42.47 10.61 21.86
C ALA A 71 42.44 11.97 21.15
N TRP A 72 41.31 12.68 21.22
CA TRP A 72 41.22 14.07 20.80
C TRP A 72 41.70 14.98 21.92
N GLN A 73 42.86 15.63 21.72
CA GLN A 73 43.31 16.75 22.55
C GLN A 73 42.67 18.05 22.04
N SER A 74 41.96 18.77 22.92
CA SER A 74 41.49 20.13 22.66
C SER A 74 42.57 21.15 23.03
N PRO A 75 42.90 22.14 22.18
CA PRO A 75 43.81 23.21 22.56
C PRO A 75 43.11 24.33 23.32
N HIS A 76 43.84 24.86 24.29
CA HIS A 76 43.55 25.99 25.17
C HIS A 76 43.06 27.26 24.46
N ALA A 77 42.18 28.00 25.15
CA ALA A 77 42.16 29.46 25.09
C ALA A 77 41.91 30.05 26.49
N GLU A 78 42.89 30.84 26.95
CA GLU A 78 42.95 31.69 28.15
C GLU A 78 41.73 32.63 28.21
N GLY A 79 41.13 32.95 29.36
CA GLY A 79 41.74 33.51 30.55
C GLY A 79 41.57 35.04 30.56
N ARG A 80 40.47 35.56 31.14
CA ARG A 80 40.36 36.94 31.67
C ARG A 80 39.19 37.00 32.67
N GLY A 81 39.48 37.42 33.91
CA GLY A 81 38.57 37.33 35.05
C GLY A 81 38.13 38.65 35.68
N ARG A 82 37.61 38.50 36.93
CA ARG A 82 37.13 39.50 37.93
C ARG A 82 35.67 39.96 37.70
N ARG A 83 34.76 40.02 38.68
CA ARG A 83 34.78 40.18 40.16
C ARG A 83 33.47 39.68 40.81
N ARG A 84 33.51 39.38 42.11
CA ARG A 84 32.41 39.09 43.07
C ARG A 84 31.62 40.34 43.50
N THR A 85 30.36 40.14 43.94
CA THR A 85 29.69 40.58 45.22
C THR A 85 28.18 40.24 45.11
N ASP A 86 27.58 39.36 45.93
CA ASP A 86 26.85 39.57 47.23
C ASP A 86 25.32 39.37 46.98
N GLU A 87 24.69 38.33 47.54
CA GLU A 87 23.88 38.25 48.79
C GLU A 87 22.45 38.85 48.75
N GLY A 88 21.49 38.11 49.34
CA GLY A 88 20.13 38.54 49.76
C GLY A 88 18.96 37.91 48.96
N ALA A 89 18.34 36.79 49.37
CA ALA A 89 17.41 36.55 50.49
C ALA A 89 16.00 37.18 50.37
N VAL A 90 15.01 36.29 50.13
CA VAL A 90 13.68 36.15 50.77
C VAL A 90 12.85 37.41 51.10
N HIS A 91 11.59 37.48 50.60
CA HIS A 91 10.42 37.71 51.48
C HIS A 91 9.06 37.32 50.88
N ARG A 92 8.24 36.71 51.75
CA ARG A 92 6.79 36.45 51.68
C ARG A 92 5.96 37.69 52.05
N GLY A 93 4.70 37.72 51.63
CA GLY A 93 3.57 38.45 52.25
C GLY A 93 2.45 38.66 51.21
N ALA A 94 1.29 38.01 51.23
CA ALA A 94 0.18 37.95 52.21
C ALA A 94 -0.81 39.14 52.13
N GLY A 95 -2.12 38.81 52.02
CA GLY A 95 -3.31 39.68 52.14
C GLY A 95 -4.37 39.27 51.10
N ARG A 96 -5.45 38.49 51.39
CA ARG A 96 -6.70 38.80 52.16
C ARG A 96 -7.39 40.08 51.64
N SER A 97 -8.70 40.18 51.37
CA SER A 97 -9.88 39.50 51.92
C SER A 97 -11.18 39.85 51.13
N GLU A 98 -12.22 38.99 51.28
CA GLU A 98 -13.69 39.28 51.44
C GLU A 98 -14.50 39.96 50.30
N ALA A 99 -15.81 39.72 50.08
CA ALA A 99 -16.80 38.74 50.53
C ALA A 99 -18.13 38.87 49.72
N ALA A 100 -18.94 37.81 49.76
CA ALA A 100 -20.44 37.75 49.73
C ALA A 100 -21.17 38.07 48.39
N SER A 101 -22.33 37.48 48.02
CA SER A 101 -23.37 36.72 48.76
C SER A 101 -24.36 36.00 47.81
N GLY A 102 -24.92 34.86 48.29
CA GLY A 102 -26.29 34.35 47.99
C GLY A 102 -26.46 33.51 46.72
N GLY A 103 -27.12 32.34 46.69
CA GLY A 103 -27.98 31.63 47.64
C GLY A 103 -28.98 30.79 46.83
N GLY A 104 -29.24 29.54 47.21
CA GLY A 104 -30.26 28.65 46.62
C GLY A 104 -29.75 27.23 46.34
N GLN A 105 -29.68 26.36 47.36
CA GLN A 105 -30.59 25.20 47.58
C GLN A 105 -30.48 24.14 46.46
N GLY A 106 -29.97 22.92 46.65
CA GLY A 106 -30.20 21.92 47.71
C GLY A 106 -31.04 20.77 47.10
N GLY A 107 -30.73 19.48 47.18
CA GLY A 107 -29.57 18.76 47.72
C GLY A 107 -29.75 17.23 47.57
N TRP A 108 -28.91 16.50 48.32
CA TRP A 108 -29.05 15.11 48.83
C TRP A 108 -29.00 13.97 47.81
N GLU A 109 -27.89 13.25 47.69
CA GLU A 109 -27.31 12.21 48.59
C GLU A 109 -27.77 10.78 48.28
N SER A 110 -26.76 9.94 48.17
CA SER A 110 -26.76 8.50 48.02
C SER A 110 -27.19 7.77 49.30
N SER A 111 -27.90 6.63 49.14
CA SER A 111 -27.54 5.29 49.64
C SER A 111 -28.76 4.42 50.03
N GLY A 112 -28.64 3.10 49.82
CA GLY A 112 -29.28 2.09 50.70
C GLY A 112 -30.50 1.29 50.19
N ALA A 113 -30.22 0.07 49.73
CA ALA A 113 -30.87 -1.23 50.04
C ALA A 113 -32.41 -1.45 50.12
N GLY A 114 -32.85 -2.57 49.51
CA GLY A 114 -34.10 -3.30 49.81
C GLY A 114 -34.65 -4.08 48.60
N ARG A 115 -34.20 -5.32 48.33
CA ARG A 115 -34.87 -6.62 48.61
C ARG A 115 -36.29 -6.83 48.02
N CYS A 116 -36.43 -7.88 47.21
CA CYS A 116 -37.52 -8.89 47.28
C CYS A 116 -37.01 -10.25 46.74
N GLU A 117 -37.36 -11.32 47.47
CA GLU A 117 -37.10 -12.76 47.31
C GLU A 117 -37.91 -13.36 46.13
N ALA A 118 -37.85 -14.61 45.64
CA ALA A 118 -37.41 -15.95 46.04
C ALA A 118 -37.21 -16.76 44.71
N ALA A 119 -36.75 -18.00 44.58
CA ALA A 119 -36.55 -19.15 45.46
C ALA A 119 -35.53 -20.11 44.81
N SER A 120 -34.78 -20.82 45.65
CA SER A 120 -33.95 -21.98 45.31
C SER A 120 -34.68 -23.28 45.63
N GLY A 121 -34.52 -24.30 44.79
CA GLY A 121 -34.85 -25.69 45.09
C GLY A 121 -33.95 -26.62 44.28
N GLY A 122 -33.09 -27.38 44.97
CA GLY A 122 -32.05 -28.23 44.38
C GLY A 122 -32.53 -29.60 43.92
N GLY A 123 -31.61 -30.35 43.31
CA GLY A 123 -31.80 -31.76 42.95
C GLY A 123 -30.52 -32.36 42.36
N GLN A 124 -30.00 -33.40 43.01
CA GLN A 124 -28.82 -34.19 42.67
C GLN A 124 -29.09 -35.19 41.52
N GLY A 125 -28.00 -35.74 40.96
CA GLY A 125 -27.95 -36.90 40.06
C GLY A 125 -27.19 -36.54 38.77
N GLY A 126 -25.98 -37.03 38.45
CA GLY A 126 -25.38 -38.33 38.71
C GLY A 126 -25.56 -39.20 37.47
N TRP A 127 -24.58 -39.24 36.55
CA TRP A 127 -24.46 -40.30 35.54
C TRP A 127 -22.97 -40.59 35.24
N GLU A 128 -22.66 -41.87 35.37
CA GLU A 128 -21.39 -42.54 35.12
C GLU A 128 -21.12 -42.78 33.62
N SER A 129 -19.88 -43.18 33.40
CA SER A 129 -19.17 -43.59 32.19
C SER A 129 -19.74 -44.75 31.36
N SER A 130 -19.49 -44.68 30.05
CA SER A 130 -19.06 -45.76 29.13
C SER A 130 -19.09 -45.14 27.72
N GLY A 131 -18.22 -45.41 26.73
CA GLY A 131 -17.32 -46.50 26.39
C GLY A 131 -17.40 -46.65 24.85
N ALA A 132 -16.28 -47.03 24.20
CA ALA A 132 -16.12 -47.36 22.77
C ALA A 132 -16.11 -46.15 21.79
N SER A 133 -14.96 -45.77 21.20
CA SER A 133 -14.27 -46.39 20.05
C SER A 133 -15.13 -46.48 18.79
N GLU A 134 -14.86 -45.63 17.79
CA GLU A 134 -14.70 -46.03 16.39
C GLU A 134 -14.29 -44.83 15.51
N ASP A 135 -13.19 -45.06 14.79
CA ASP A 135 -12.63 -44.25 13.71
C ASP A 135 -13.40 -44.53 12.42
N PRO A 136 -13.74 -43.52 11.61
CA PRO A 136 -13.82 -43.77 10.18
C PRO A 136 -13.11 -42.67 9.37
N CYS A 137 -11.78 -42.72 9.36
CA CYS A 137 -10.97 -42.12 8.31
C CYS A 137 -10.88 -43.05 7.09
N GLN A 138 -12.00 -43.38 6.43
CA GLN A 138 -11.98 -43.90 5.05
C GLN A 138 -13.27 -43.56 4.29
N SER A 139 -13.10 -43.25 3.00
CA SER A 139 -14.11 -43.02 1.96
C SER A 139 -14.69 -41.59 1.82
N ARG A 140 -14.01 -40.78 1.01
CA ARG A 140 -14.63 -40.07 -0.13
C ARG A 140 -13.58 -39.37 -1.01
N ASP A 141 -12.73 -40.18 -1.62
CA ASP A 141 -12.21 -39.86 -2.94
C ASP A 141 -13.38 -39.90 -3.93
N LYS A 142 -13.57 -38.78 -4.66
CA LYS A 142 -14.37 -38.56 -5.89
C LYS A 142 -15.25 -37.31 -5.82
N ILE A 143 -14.65 -36.10 -5.80
CA ILE A 143 -15.26 -34.91 -6.44
C ILE A 143 -14.16 -33.93 -6.89
N TRP A 144 -13.14 -34.32 -7.67
CA TRP A 144 -12.29 -33.34 -8.38
C TRP A 144 -11.68 -33.95 -9.64
N SER A 145 -12.48 -34.06 -10.69
CA SER A 145 -12.01 -34.11 -12.08
C SER A 145 -13.18 -33.79 -13.00
N LYS A 146 -13.32 -32.50 -13.36
CA LYS A 146 -13.98 -32.03 -14.58
C LYS A 146 -13.94 -30.50 -14.61
N SER A 147 -12.95 -29.96 -15.30
CA SER A 147 -13.09 -28.75 -16.12
C SER A 147 -11.77 -28.40 -16.82
N TRP A 148 -11.14 -29.35 -17.53
CA TRP A 148 -10.09 -29.01 -18.50
C TRP A 148 -10.10 -30.01 -19.67
N GLY A 149 -10.07 -29.46 -20.89
CA GLY A 149 -10.22 -30.14 -22.20
C GLY A 149 -11.64 -30.00 -22.75
N ASP A 150 -11.92 -29.70 -24.02
CA ASP A 150 -11.21 -29.40 -25.27
C ASP A 150 -12.27 -28.84 -26.26
N GLY A 151 -11.85 -28.24 -27.36
CA GLY A 151 -12.76 -27.56 -28.29
C GLY A 151 -13.53 -28.51 -29.22
N SER A 152 -14.86 -28.35 -29.29
CA SER A 152 -15.64 -28.45 -30.54
C SER A 152 -17.07 -27.91 -30.30
N GLY A 153 -17.66 -27.31 -31.34
CA GLY A 153 -18.80 -26.40 -31.22
C GLY A 153 -20.15 -27.03 -30.88
N ALA A 154 -21.03 -26.18 -30.31
CA ALA A 154 -22.47 -26.39 -30.29
C ALA A 154 -23.18 -25.04 -30.33
N GLN A 155 -24.16 -24.93 -31.23
CA GLN A 155 -24.94 -23.73 -31.55
C GLN A 155 -25.80 -23.24 -30.37
N ALA A 156 -25.91 -21.92 -30.26
CA ALA A 156 -26.76 -21.24 -29.31
C ALA A 156 -28.24 -21.26 -29.75
N GLY A 157 -29.13 -21.67 -28.85
CA GLY A 157 -30.58 -21.44 -28.89
C GLY A 157 -31.01 -20.60 -27.69
N PRO A 158 -32.06 -19.75 -27.81
CA PRO A 158 -32.30 -18.65 -26.88
C PRO A 158 -33.09 -19.12 -25.66
N ALA A 159 -32.53 -18.96 -24.47
CA ALA A 159 -33.23 -19.18 -23.22
C ALA A 159 -33.29 -17.88 -22.41
N GLY A 160 -34.52 -17.44 -22.18
CA GLY A 160 -35.04 -16.96 -20.91
C GLY A 160 -34.20 -15.97 -20.09
N VAL A 161 -34.75 -14.79 -19.90
CA VAL A 161 -34.31 -13.79 -18.93
C VAL A 161 -34.29 -14.40 -17.51
N SER A 162 -33.12 -14.74 -17.00
CA SER A 162 -32.84 -14.91 -15.56
C SER A 162 -31.37 -14.58 -15.24
N ASP A 163 -31.15 -13.92 -14.10
CA ASP A 163 -29.87 -13.58 -13.46
C ASP A 163 -28.84 -12.76 -14.27
N ARG A 164 -29.10 -11.45 -14.40
CA ARG A 164 -28.03 -10.50 -14.75
C ARG A 164 -27.18 -10.21 -13.52
N ALA A 165 -26.10 -10.97 -13.34
CA ALA A 165 -24.93 -10.45 -12.63
C ALA A 165 -24.61 -9.06 -13.20
N VAL A 166 -24.52 -8.04 -12.34
CA VAL A 166 -24.10 -6.70 -12.76
C VAL A 166 -22.68 -6.82 -13.32
N ASN A 167 -22.56 -6.92 -14.64
CA ASN A 167 -21.29 -7.13 -15.31
C ASN A 167 -20.55 -5.79 -15.37
N THR A 168 -19.97 -5.37 -14.24
CA THR A 168 -19.14 -4.15 -14.17
C THR A 168 -17.95 -4.33 -15.13
N PRO A 169 -17.79 -3.48 -16.16
CA PRO A 169 -16.70 -3.63 -17.11
C PRO A 169 -15.35 -3.34 -16.47
N THR A 170 -14.27 -3.88 -17.03
CA THR A 170 -12.90 -3.40 -16.74
C THR A 170 -12.69 -1.99 -17.31
N ILE A 171 -11.64 -1.29 -16.91
CA ILE A 171 -11.28 0.01 -17.52
C ILE A 171 -11.08 -0.17 -19.02
N ALA A 172 -10.31 -1.18 -19.44
CA ALA A 172 -10.07 -1.45 -20.85
C ALA A 172 -11.37 -1.74 -21.65
N GLN A 173 -12.32 -2.47 -21.06
CA GLN A 173 -13.62 -2.74 -21.68
C GLN A 173 -14.48 -1.48 -21.76
N ALA A 174 -14.58 -0.73 -20.66
CA ALA A 174 -15.33 0.52 -20.60
C ALA A 174 -14.80 1.54 -21.61
N ALA A 175 -13.48 1.70 -21.70
CA ALA A 175 -12.84 2.61 -22.66
C ALA A 175 -13.24 2.29 -24.11
N ARG A 176 -13.26 1.00 -24.50
CA ARG A 176 -13.73 0.57 -25.84
C ARG A 176 -15.21 0.87 -26.07
N LEU A 177 -16.06 0.61 -25.07
CA LEU A 177 -17.50 0.86 -25.18
C LEU A 177 -17.81 2.36 -25.31
N LEU A 178 -17.15 3.20 -24.49
CA LEU A 178 -17.24 4.66 -24.53
C LEU A 178 -16.76 5.23 -25.88
N ALA A 179 -15.58 4.80 -26.34
CA ALA A 179 -15.03 5.25 -27.62
C ALA A 179 -15.91 4.87 -28.82
N SER A 180 -16.60 3.72 -28.75
CA SER A 180 -17.53 3.27 -29.80
C SER A 180 -18.94 3.86 -29.70
N GLY A 181 -19.24 4.63 -28.65
CA GLY A 181 -20.58 5.18 -28.39
C GLY A 181 -21.63 4.15 -27.95
N LYS A 182 -21.23 2.91 -27.64
CA LYS A 182 -22.13 1.85 -27.13
C LYS A 182 -22.52 2.03 -25.66
N LEU A 183 -21.80 2.90 -24.96
CA LEU A 183 -22.03 3.30 -23.58
C LEU A 183 -21.63 4.78 -23.49
N SER A 184 -22.37 5.59 -22.75
CA SER A 184 -21.95 6.95 -22.39
C SER A 184 -21.29 7.00 -21.01
N ALA A 185 -20.43 8.00 -20.78
CA ALA A 185 -19.80 8.22 -19.48
C ALA A 185 -20.86 8.54 -18.41
N VAL A 186 -21.92 9.27 -18.78
CA VAL A 186 -23.06 9.57 -17.90
C VAL A 186 -23.79 8.30 -17.49
N GLU A 187 -24.11 7.38 -18.41
CA GLU A 187 -24.77 6.11 -18.08
C GLU A 187 -23.91 5.25 -17.14
N LEU A 188 -22.61 5.10 -17.46
CA LEU A 188 -21.68 4.34 -16.64
C LEU A 188 -21.55 4.93 -15.23
N THR A 189 -21.35 6.25 -15.13
CA THR A 189 -21.20 6.95 -13.85
C THR A 189 -22.46 6.85 -13.01
N LYS A 190 -23.64 7.06 -13.62
CA LYS A 190 -24.93 6.93 -12.93
C LYS A 190 -25.15 5.52 -12.40
N SER A 191 -24.79 4.49 -13.18
CA SER A 191 -24.88 3.10 -12.74
C SER A 191 -24.01 2.81 -11.52
N LEU A 192 -22.76 3.28 -11.51
CA LEU A 192 -21.86 3.07 -10.36
C LEU A 192 -22.27 3.87 -9.13
N LEU A 193 -22.75 5.11 -9.28
CA LEU A 193 -23.28 5.91 -8.18
C LEU A 193 -24.49 5.23 -7.52
N SER A 194 -25.41 4.68 -8.32
CA SER A 194 -26.55 3.90 -7.80
C SER A 194 -26.09 2.63 -7.08
N HIS A 195 -25.04 1.99 -7.58
CA HIS A 195 -24.45 0.82 -6.92
C HIS A 195 -23.84 1.17 -5.56
N ILE A 196 -23.11 2.30 -5.48
CA ILE A 196 -22.55 2.85 -4.23
C ILE A 196 -23.67 3.14 -3.23
N GLU A 197 -24.70 3.88 -3.65
CA GLU A 197 -25.84 4.25 -2.80
C GLU A 197 -26.54 3.03 -2.20
N THR A 198 -26.66 1.95 -2.98
CA THR A 198 -27.34 0.73 -2.54
C THR A 198 -26.51 -0.10 -1.55
N ASN A 199 -25.19 -0.19 -1.75
CA ASN A 199 -24.38 -1.23 -1.12
C ASN A 199 -23.24 -0.72 -0.21
N ASP A 200 -22.81 0.55 -0.31
CA ASP A 200 -21.63 0.99 0.44
C ASP A 200 -21.85 1.06 1.94
N SER A 201 -23.08 1.20 2.43
CA SER A 201 -23.39 1.11 3.88
C SER A 201 -23.00 -0.23 4.51
N LYS A 202 -22.88 -1.31 3.70
CA LYS A 202 -22.40 -2.62 4.14
C LYS A 202 -20.87 -2.69 4.22
N LEU A 203 -20.17 -1.84 3.46
CA LEU A 203 -18.73 -1.94 3.22
C LEU A 203 -17.92 -0.77 3.77
N ASN A 204 -18.51 0.42 3.90
CA ASN A 204 -17.86 1.67 4.30
C ASN A 204 -16.61 1.96 3.47
N ALA A 205 -16.67 1.76 2.15
CA ALA A 205 -15.53 1.99 1.26
C ALA A 205 -15.32 3.49 1.01
N PHE A 206 -16.38 4.31 0.97
CA PHE A 206 -16.30 5.76 0.78
C PHE A 206 -16.41 6.53 2.10
N LEU A 207 -15.61 7.58 2.23
CA LEU A 207 -15.78 8.63 3.24
C LEU A 207 -16.59 9.81 2.70
N LEU A 208 -16.52 10.02 1.38
CA LEU A 208 -17.24 11.07 0.68
C LEU A 208 -17.49 10.64 -0.76
N VAL A 209 -18.76 10.60 -1.17
CA VAL A 209 -19.16 10.44 -2.57
C VAL A 209 -19.37 11.83 -3.17
N THR A 210 -18.79 12.09 -4.34
CA THR A 210 -18.87 13.39 -5.02
C THR A 210 -19.81 13.31 -6.24
N ALA A 211 -21.06 12.92 -6.02
CA ALA A 211 -22.02 12.59 -7.08
C ALA A 211 -22.22 13.73 -8.12
N GLU A 212 -22.39 14.97 -7.66
CA GLU A 212 -22.57 16.12 -8.56
C GLU A 212 -21.35 16.37 -9.44
N ARG A 213 -20.16 16.37 -8.82
CA ARG A 213 -18.86 16.46 -9.50
C ARG A 213 -18.69 15.32 -10.51
N ALA A 214 -18.97 14.09 -10.10
CA ALA A 214 -18.84 12.90 -10.95
C ALA A 214 -19.74 13.02 -12.19
N MET A 215 -20.99 13.45 -12.02
CA MET A 215 -21.91 13.66 -13.13
C MET A 215 -21.49 14.82 -14.04
N ALA A 216 -20.89 15.88 -13.49
CA ALA A 216 -20.32 16.96 -14.29
C ALA A 216 -19.11 16.49 -15.11
N ASP A 217 -18.17 15.79 -14.49
CA ASP A 217 -17.01 15.19 -15.15
C ASP A 217 -17.45 14.23 -16.28
N ALA A 218 -18.46 13.39 -16.02
CA ALA A 218 -19.01 12.46 -17.01
C ALA A 218 -19.62 13.18 -18.22
N ARG A 219 -20.42 14.24 -18.00
CA ARG A 219 -20.95 15.07 -19.10
C ARG A 219 -19.85 15.74 -19.90
N ASN A 220 -18.75 16.15 -19.26
CA ASN A 220 -17.59 16.74 -19.94
C ASN A 220 -16.87 15.69 -20.79
N ALA A 221 -16.69 14.48 -20.26
CA ALA A 221 -16.12 13.35 -20.99
C ALA A 221 -16.96 12.98 -22.22
N ASP A 222 -18.29 12.92 -22.10
CA ASP A 222 -19.17 12.65 -23.24
C ASP A 222 -19.04 13.71 -24.35
N ARG A 223 -18.83 14.99 -23.98
CA ARG A 223 -18.53 16.06 -24.96
C ARG A 223 -17.17 15.86 -25.62
N ALA A 224 -16.15 15.46 -24.86
CA ALA A 224 -14.81 15.19 -25.38
C ALA A 224 -14.80 13.98 -26.34
N LEU A 225 -15.51 12.90 -25.99
CA LEU A 225 -15.69 11.70 -26.82
C LEU A 225 -16.35 12.05 -28.16
N ARG A 226 -17.46 12.80 -28.15
CA ARG A 226 -18.12 13.27 -29.39
C ARG A 226 -17.24 14.18 -30.24
N GLY A 227 -16.35 14.95 -29.61
CA GLY A 227 -15.38 15.81 -30.29
C GLY A 227 -14.12 15.10 -30.78
N GLY A 228 -14.03 13.76 -30.69
CA GLY A 228 -12.87 12.98 -31.13
C GLY A 228 -11.65 13.06 -30.21
N LYS A 229 -11.79 13.61 -28.99
CA LYS A 229 -10.72 13.70 -27.98
C LYS A 229 -10.84 12.56 -26.98
N ALA A 230 -10.75 11.33 -27.47
CA ALA A 230 -10.88 10.11 -26.67
C ALA A 230 -9.49 9.58 -26.26
N GLY A 231 -9.23 9.49 -24.96
CA GLY A 231 -8.13 8.71 -24.40
C GLY A 231 -8.64 7.50 -23.60
N PRO A 232 -7.76 6.57 -23.20
CA PRO A 232 -8.13 5.35 -22.46
C PRO A 232 -8.85 5.60 -21.13
N LEU A 233 -8.72 6.79 -20.54
CA LEU A 233 -9.36 7.17 -19.27
C LEU A 233 -10.50 8.17 -19.43
N THR A 234 -10.80 8.63 -20.64
CA THR A 234 -11.88 9.61 -20.87
C THR A 234 -13.23 9.00 -20.52
N GLY A 235 -13.87 9.53 -19.48
CA GLY A 235 -15.18 9.06 -18.99
C GLY A 235 -15.13 7.87 -18.03
N ILE A 236 -13.94 7.42 -17.63
CA ILE A 236 -13.77 6.28 -16.72
C ILE A 236 -13.96 6.72 -15.26
N PRO A 237 -14.91 6.12 -14.50
CA PRO A 237 -15.11 6.46 -13.09
C PRO A 237 -14.06 5.84 -12.16
N LEU A 238 -13.34 6.70 -11.45
CA LEU A 238 -12.27 6.37 -10.51
C LEU A 238 -12.57 6.96 -9.12
N ALA A 239 -11.98 6.37 -8.08
CA ALA A 239 -12.09 6.88 -6.71
C ALA A 239 -10.72 6.96 -6.03
N TYR A 240 -10.51 7.92 -5.12
CA TYR A 240 -9.16 8.22 -4.61
C TYR A 240 -9.09 7.98 -3.11
N LYS A 241 -8.05 7.28 -2.64
CA LYS A 241 -7.74 7.17 -1.20
C LYS A 241 -7.75 8.55 -0.55
N ASP A 242 -8.29 8.66 0.66
CA ASP A 242 -8.50 9.96 1.34
C ASP A 242 -7.23 10.62 1.91
N ILE A 243 -6.10 10.48 1.21
CA ILE A 243 -4.84 11.19 1.45
C ILE A 243 -4.36 11.95 0.21
N TYR A 244 -5.02 11.75 -0.93
CA TYR A 244 -4.76 12.52 -2.15
C TYR A 244 -5.51 13.84 -2.03
N GLU A 245 -4.80 14.96 -1.87
CA GLU A 245 -5.43 16.27 -1.85
C GLU A 245 -6.19 16.53 -3.14
N THR A 246 -7.34 17.16 -3.02
CA THR A 246 -8.24 17.46 -4.12
C THR A 246 -8.85 18.83 -3.87
N ALA A 247 -8.64 19.76 -4.80
CA ALA A 247 -9.07 21.14 -4.65
C ALA A 247 -10.58 21.21 -4.43
N GLY A 248 -11.00 21.87 -3.34
CA GLY A 248 -12.42 22.04 -2.99
C GLY A 248 -13.13 20.77 -2.51
N VAL A 249 -12.43 19.63 -2.38
CA VAL A 249 -13.01 18.36 -1.90
C VAL A 249 -12.34 17.96 -0.59
N ARG A 250 -13.15 17.77 0.45
CA ARG A 250 -12.71 17.43 1.80
C ARG A 250 -11.78 16.20 1.79
N THR A 251 -10.61 16.35 2.40
CA THR A 251 -9.56 15.32 2.45
C THR A 251 -9.12 15.13 3.89
N THR A 252 -9.50 14.02 4.53
CA THR A 252 -9.44 13.89 6.00
C THR A 252 -8.32 12.99 6.50
N ALA A 253 -7.63 12.28 5.62
CA ALA A 253 -6.72 11.18 5.99
C ALA A 253 -7.39 10.15 6.93
N HIS A 254 -8.72 10.02 6.84
CA HIS A 254 -9.55 9.29 7.79
C HIS A 254 -9.23 9.66 9.26
N SER A 255 -9.07 10.94 9.59
CA SER A 255 -8.69 11.41 10.94
C SER A 255 -9.58 12.55 11.44
N ARG A 256 -9.78 12.64 12.76
CA ARG A 256 -10.37 13.84 13.40
C ARG A 256 -9.51 15.09 13.21
N ILE A 257 -8.20 14.92 13.09
CA ILE A 257 -7.25 16.04 12.95
C ILE A 257 -7.56 16.85 11.69
N LEU A 258 -7.90 16.18 10.59
CA LEU A 258 -8.20 16.79 9.30
C LEU A 258 -9.69 16.66 8.90
N ALA A 259 -10.58 16.47 9.87
CA ALA A 259 -12.00 16.17 9.59
C ALA A 259 -12.70 17.22 8.72
N HIS A 260 -12.24 18.47 8.76
CA HIS A 260 -12.76 19.62 8.00
C HIS A 260 -11.74 20.19 7.00
N HIS A 261 -10.63 19.48 6.73
CA HIS A 261 -9.60 19.96 5.79
C HIS A 261 -10.12 19.91 4.36
N ILE A 262 -10.11 21.06 3.69
CA ILE A 262 -10.48 21.22 2.27
C ILE A 262 -9.26 21.84 1.57
N PRO A 263 -8.49 21.04 0.81
CA PRO A 263 -7.32 21.53 0.09
C PRO A 263 -7.70 22.58 -0.97
N SER A 264 -6.79 23.53 -1.23
CA SER A 264 -6.93 24.52 -2.30
C SER A 264 -6.30 24.07 -3.63
N ARG A 265 -5.56 22.96 -3.63
CA ARG A 265 -4.86 22.42 -4.79
C ARG A 265 -5.08 20.92 -4.88
N ASP A 266 -5.04 20.42 -6.11
CA ASP A 266 -5.02 18.99 -6.39
C ASP A 266 -3.62 18.42 -6.12
N ALA A 267 -3.57 17.18 -5.65
CA ALA A 267 -2.40 16.34 -5.81
C ALA A 267 -2.06 16.18 -7.30
N GLU A 268 -0.78 16.01 -7.62
CA GLU A 268 -0.35 15.91 -9.02
C GLU A 268 -1.01 14.73 -9.74
N THR A 269 -1.20 13.61 -9.05
CA THR A 269 -1.91 12.43 -9.57
C THR A 269 -3.37 12.73 -9.88
N VAL A 270 -4.07 13.49 -9.02
CA VAL A 270 -5.46 13.90 -9.23
C VAL A 270 -5.56 14.82 -10.43
N ARG A 271 -4.65 15.80 -10.54
CA ARG A 271 -4.56 16.70 -11.69
C ARG A 271 -4.36 15.93 -13.01
N ARG A 272 -3.42 14.98 -13.04
CA ARG A 272 -3.14 14.15 -14.23
C ARG A 272 -4.34 13.31 -14.67
N LEU A 273 -5.04 12.68 -13.72
CA LEU A 273 -6.26 11.93 -14.03
C LEU A 273 -7.39 12.83 -14.55
N GLY A 274 -7.55 14.03 -13.98
CA GLY A 274 -8.49 15.03 -14.48
C GLY A 274 -8.19 15.46 -15.92
N VAL A 275 -6.92 15.70 -16.24
CA VAL A 275 -6.47 16.01 -17.62
C VAL A 275 -6.72 14.84 -18.58
N ALA A 276 -6.55 13.60 -18.12
CA ALA A 276 -6.88 12.40 -18.91
C ALA A 276 -8.39 12.20 -19.14
N GLY A 277 -9.23 13.02 -18.50
CA GLY A 277 -10.69 12.99 -18.63
C GLY A 277 -11.36 11.94 -17.75
N ALA A 278 -10.69 11.46 -16.70
CA ALA A 278 -11.29 10.54 -15.75
C ALA A 278 -12.39 11.22 -14.90
N VAL A 279 -13.36 10.44 -14.45
CA VAL A 279 -14.48 10.89 -13.62
C VAL A 279 -14.17 10.59 -12.16
N MET A 280 -14.22 11.59 -11.28
CA MET A 280 -13.96 11.40 -9.84
C MET A 280 -15.24 11.06 -9.08
N LEU A 281 -15.33 9.82 -8.57
CA LEU A 281 -16.46 9.33 -7.77
C LEU A 281 -16.42 9.77 -6.31
N GLY A 282 -15.24 9.96 -5.73
CA GLY A 282 -15.13 10.40 -4.35
C GLY A 282 -13.83 10.02 -3.64
N LYS A 283 -13.87 10.12 -2.30
CA LYS A 283 -12.78 9.86 -1.36
C LYS A 283 -13.02 8.55 -0.62
N LEU A 284 -12.03 7.68 -0.63
CA LEU A 284 -12.09 6.32 -0.12
C LEU A 284 -11.48 6.21 1.27
N ALA A 285 -12.05 5.34 2.09
CA ALA A 285 -11.54 5.01 3.41
C ALA A 285 -10.06 4.57 3.34
N THR A 286 -9.29 5.02 4.32
CA THR A 286 -7.91 4.61 4.57
C THR A 286 -7.73 4.24 6.03
N HIS A 287 -6.63 3.62 6.44
CA HIS A 287 -6.22 3.75 7.84
C HIS A 287 -5.80 5.20 8.10
N GLU A 288 -5.99 5.68 9.33
CA GLU A 288 -5.68 7.04 9.75
C GLU A 288 -4.24 7.41 9.36
N PHE A 289 -4.06 8.47 8.55
CA PHE A 289 -2.75 8.89 8.01
C PHE A 289 -1.94 7.73 7.40
N ALA A 290 -2.64 6.79 6.77
CA ALA A 290 -2.08 5.60 6.14
C ALA A 290 -1.38 4.59 7.08
N ILE A 291 -1.56 4.65 8.41
CA ILE A 291 -0.91 3.75 9.38
C ILE A 291 -1.87 3.26 10.49
N GLY A 292 -1.45 2.24 11.25
CA GLY A 292 -2.17 1.75 12.43
C GLY A 292 -2.86 0.42 12.15
N GLY A 293 -4.06 0.53 11.59
CA GLY A 293 -5.01 -0.57 11.44
C GLY A 293 -6.41 -0.01 11.20
N PRO A 294 -7.42 -0.89 11.05
CA PRO A 294 -8.81 -0.43 11.15
C PRO A 294 -9.03 0.17 12.54
N ALA A 295 -9.65 1.34 12.59
CA ALA A 295 -9.93 2.08 13.81
C ALA A 295 -11.44 2.30 13.92
N PHE A 296 -12.00 1.88 15.06
CA PHE A 296 -13.44 1.99 15.35
C PHE A 296 -13.75 3.20 16.24
N ASP A 297 -12.71 3.84 16.76
CA ASP A 297 -12.77 5.02 17.63
C ASP A 297 -12.64 6.33 16.84
N LEU A 298 -12.85 6.31 15.51
CA LEU A 298 -12.85 7.47 14.62
C LEU A 298 -14.28 7.85 14.19
N PRO A 299 -14.50 9.06 13.60
CA PRO A 299 -15.84 9.48 13.17
C PRO A 299 -16.46 8.61 12.08
N TRP A 300 -15.63 7.89 11.32
CA TRP A 300 -16.07 6.99 10.26
C TRP A 300 -15.69 5.55 10.63
N PRO A 301 -16.55 4.57 10.31
CA PRO A 301 -16.21 3.17 10.48
C PRO A 301 -15.12 2.73 9.51
N PRO A 302 -14.32 1.71 9.86
CA PRO A 302 -13.35 1.14 8.93
C PRO A 302 -14.04 0.39 7.79
N ALA A 303 -13.39 0.36 6.61
CA ALA A 303 -13.86 -0.40 5.46
C ALA A 303 -13.83 -1.91 5.72
N ARG A 304 -14.81 -2.61 5.15
CA ARG A 304 -15.06 -4.05 5.27
C ARG A 304 -14.82 -4.77 3.94
N ASN A 305 -14.38 -6.03 4.03
CA ASN A 305 -14.03 -6.80 2.83
C ASN A 305 -15.29 -7.19 2.03
N PRO A 306 -15.36 -6.89 0.72
CA PRO A 306 -16.52 -7.24 -0.10
C PRO A 306 -16.82 -8.74 -0.19
N TRP A 307 -15.80 -9.60 -0.05
CA TRP A 307 -15.98 -11.06 -0.09
C TRP A 307 -16.60 -11.63 1.20
N ASP A 308 -16.42 -10.93 2.33
CA ASP A 308 -17.03 -11.23 3.62
C ASP A 308 -16.92 -9.98 4.51
N PRO A 309 -18.02 -9.24 4.77
CA PRO A 309 -17.98 -7.99 5.53
C PRO A 309 -17.48 -8.11 6.97
N ARG A 310 -17.31 -9.33 7.50
CA ARG A 310 -16.68 -9.58 8.81
C ARG A 310 -15.15 -9.56 8.75
N ARG A 311 -14.58 -9.56 7.55
CA ARG A 311 -13.13 -9.70 7.32
C ARG A 311 -12.46 -8.38 6.99
N PHE A 312 -11.16 -8.38 7.27
CA PHE A 312 -10.28 -7.25 7.01
C PHE A 312 -10.07 -7.07 5.50
N THR A 313 -10.05 -5.82 5.06
CA THR A 313 -9.78 -5.44 3.67
C THR A 313 -8.30 -5.48 3.33
N GLY A 314 -7.41 -5.47 4.32
CA GLY A 314 -6.04 -5.02 4.11
C GLY A 314 -5.95 -3.51 4.22
N GLY A 315 -4.74 -2.98 4.39
CA GLY A 315 -4.59 -1.55 4.53
C GLY A 315 -3.15 -1.07 4.33
N SER A 316 -2.95 0.24 4.27
CA SER A 316 -3.94 1.27 4.59
C SER A 316 -4.89 1.69 3.46
N SER A 317 -4.72 1.25 2.20
CA SER A 317 -5.66 1.59 1.10
C SER A 317 -6.93 0.72 1.13
N SER A 318 -7.58 0.65 2.29
CA SER A 318 -8.67 -0.28 2.60
C SER A 318 -9.92 -0.04 1.76
N GLY A 319 -10.36 1.22 1.65
CA GLY A 319 -11.48 1.62 0.80
C GLY A 319 -11.18 1.44 -0.69
N SER A 320 -9.94 1.66 -1.13
CA SER A 320 -9.52 1.41 -2.52
C SER A 320 -9.63 -0.06 -2.90
N GLY A 321 -9.18 -0.97 -2.04
CA GLY A 321 -9.37 -2.42 -2.24
C GLY A 321 -10.85 -2.79 -2.31
N ALA A 322 -11.63 -2.32 -1.34
CA ALA A 322 -13.05 -2.63 -1.24
C ALA A 322 -13.87 -2.08 -2.43
N ALA A 323 -13.70 -0.80 -2.80
CA ALA A 323 -14.48 -0.16 -3.85
C ALA A 323 -14.25 -0.78 -5.24
N VAL A 324 -13.00 -1.14 -5.57
CA VAL A 324 -12.67 -1.78 -6.84
C VAL A 324 -13.19 -3.22 -6.88
N ALA A 325 -13.06 -3.97 -5.78
CA ALA A 325 -13.59 -5.34 -5.73
C ALA A 325 -15.13 -5.37 -5.77
N ALA A 326 -15.78 -4.44 -5.07
CA ALA A 326 -17.23 -4.29 -5.04
C ALA A 326 -17.85 -3.81 -6.36
N GLY A 327 -17.09 -3.17 -7.24
CA GLY A 327 -17.67 -2.52 -8.42
C GLY A 327 -18.34 -1.21 -8.14
N PHE A 328 -17.80 -0.48 -7.18
CA PHE A 328 -18.15 0.91 -6.95
C PHE A 328 -17.31 1.85 -7.81
N ALA A 329 -16.07 1.48 -8.12
CA ALA A 329 -15.18 2.21 -9.03
C ALA A 329 -14.47 1.22 -9.97
N LEU A 330 -14.10 1.67 -11.18
CA LEU A 330 -13.35 0.82 -12.12
C LEU A 330 -11.85 0.76 -11.79
N GLY A 331 -11.36 1.80 -11.13
CA GLY A 331 -10.01 1.85 -10.57
C GLY A 331 -9.93 2.86 -9.43
N ALA A 332 -8.84 2.80 -8.70
CA ALA A 332 -8.58 3.67 -7.57
C ALA A 332 -7.11 4.05 -7.44
N LEU A 333 -6.87 5.14 -6.71
CA LEU A 333 -5.54 5.48 -6.21
C LEU A 333 -5.36 4.88 -4.82
N GLY A 334 -4.17 4.30 -4.58
CA GLY A 334 -3.71 3.86 -3.27
C GLY A 334 -2.33 4.44 -2.94
N SER A 335 -1.84 4.23 -1.72
CA SER A 335 -0.44 4.49 -1.38
C SER A 335 0.15 3.30 -0.65
N ASP A 336 1.47 3.12 -0.76
CA ASP A 336 2.18 1.96 -0.27
C ASP A 336 3.53 2.36 0.36
N THR A 337 3.55 2.30 1.69
CA THR A 337 4.74 2.58 2.54
C THR A 337 5.35 1.30 3.13
N GLY A 338 4.51 0.26 3.29
CA GLY A 338 4.91 -1.06 3.80
C GLY A 338 4.08 -2.21 3.22
N GLY A 339 3.39 -2.01 2.09
CA GLY A 339 2.43 -2.94 1.50
C GLY A 339 1.02 -2.38 1.33
N SER A 340 0.81 -1.08 1.54
CA SER A 340 -0.55 -0.52 1.65
C SER A 340 -1.36 -0.45 0.36
N ILE A 341 -0.78 -0.77 -0.81
CA ILE A 341 -1.51 -1.09 -2.05
C ILE A 341 -1.68 -2.60 -2.17
N ARG A 342 -0.59 -3.33 -1.91
CA ARG A 342 -0.47 -4.78 -2.17
C ARG A 342 -1.28 -5.66 -1.23
N LEU A 343 -1.33 -5.32 0.06
CA LEU A 343 -2.14 -6.01 1.06
C LEU A 343 -3.64 -5.93 0.73
N PRO A 344 -4.24 -4.75 0.52
CA PRO A 344 -5.64 -4.69 0.13
C PRO A 344 -5.91 -5.26 -1.26
N ALA A 345 -4.95 -5.18 -2.20
CA ALA A 345 -5.10 -5.87 -3.48
C ALA A 345 -5.24 -7.39 -3.32
N ALA A 346 -4.43 -7.99 -2.45
CA ALA A 346 -4.45 -9.42 -2.17
C ALA A 346 -5.76 -9.86 -1.50
N PHE A 347 -6.15 -9.20 -0.41
CA PHE A 347 -7.32 -9.59 0.37
C PHE A 347 -8.65 -9.27 -0.30
N CYS A 348 -8.71 -8.27 -1.19
CA CYS A 348 -9.89 -7.95 -1.97
C CYS A 348 -9.90 -8.62 -3.36
N GLY A 349 -8.83 -9.32 -3.75
CA GLY A 349 -8.75 -10.08 -4.99
C GLY A 349 -8.62 -9.21 -6.25
N ILE A 350 -8.01 -8.04 -6.15
CA ILE A 350 -7.83 -7.10 -7.27
C ILE A 350 -6.35 -7.03 -7.68
N ALA A 351 -6.04 -6.25 -8.72
CA ALA A 351 -4.66 -5.90 -9.04
C ALA A 351 -4.25 -4.60 -8.31
N GLY A 352 -3.00 -4.55 -7.84
CA GLY A 352 -2.45 -3.36 -7.20
C GLY A 352 -0.97 -3.25 -7.45
N LEU A 353 -0.54 -2.11 -8.01
CA LEU A 353 0.85 -1.85 -8.33
C LEU A 353 1.42 -0.82 -7.36
N LYS A 354 2.48 -1.20 -6.65
CA LYS A 354 3.43 -0.25 -6.08
C LYS A 354 4.52 0.01 -7.13
N PRO A 355 4.53 1.16 -7.81
CA PRO A 355 5.53 1.42 -8.83
C PRO A 355 6.94 1.60 -8.25
N THR A 356 7.91 1.79 -9.12
CA THR A 356 9.26 2.25 -8.76
C THR A 356 9.12 3.58 -8.01
N PRO A 357 9.70 3.73 -6.79
CA PRO A 357 9.66 4.98 -6.07
C PRO A 357 10.20 6.15 -6.92
N GLY A 358 9.48 7.27 -6.92
CA GLY A 358 9.78 8.45 -7.73
C GLY A 358 9.17 8.45 -9.14
N LEU A 359 8.63 7.32 -9.63
CA LEU A 359 7.96 7.27 -10.94
C LEU A 359 6.64 8.05 -10.97
N VAL A 360 5.88 7.96 -9.87
CA VAL A 360 4.60 8.67 -9.68
C VAL A 360 4.81 9.71 -8.59
N SER A 361 4.48 10.97 -8.91
CA SER A 361 4.58 12.08 -7.96
C SER A 361 3.76 11.85 -6.70
N ARG A 362 4.31 12.27 -5.57
CA ARG A 362 3.66 12.27 -4.25
C ARG A 362 3.26 13.67 -3.81
N ARG A 363 3.42 14.69 -4.67
CA ARG A 363 3.00 16.05 -4.35
C ARG A 363 1.48 16.10 -4.14
N GLY A 364 1.08 16.64 -2.99
CA GLY A 364 -0.31 16.66 -2.52
C GLY A 364 -0.82 15.30 -2.03
N VAL A 365 0.05 14.31 -1.81
CA VAL A 365 -0.29 13.10 -1.06
C VAL A 365 0.15 13.30 0.39
N ILE A 366 -0.79 13.24 1.34
CA ILE A 366 -0.48 13.37 2.76
C ILE A 366 0.52 12.27 3.16
N PRO A 367 1.72 12.62 3.65
CA PRO A 367 2.80 11.66 3.84
C PRO A 367 2.61 10.81 5.09
N LEU A 368 3.23 9.63 5.09
CA LEU A 368 3.42 8.78 6.27
C LEU A 368 4.91 8.64 6.60
N ALA A 369 5.70 8.16 5.64
CA ALA A 369 7.14 8.05 5.75
C ALA A 369 7.73 8.47 4.40
N PRO A 370 8.06 9.76 4.21
CA PRO A 370 8.46 10.30 2.93
C PRO A 370 9.59 9.54 2.22
N SER A 371 10.45 8.81 2.94
CA SER A 371 11.52 8.01 2.34
C SER A 371 11.10 6.63 1.83
N LEU A 372 9.86 6.20 2.10
CA LEU A 372 9.30 4.89 1.75
C LEU A 372 7.95 4.97 1.00
N ASP A 373 7.23 6.09 1.14
CA ASP A 373 5.92 6.28 0.52
C ASP A 373 6.01 6.15 -1.00
N THR A 374 5.06 5.42 -1.59
CA THR A 374 4.89 5.33 -3.04
C THR A 374 3.40 5.43 -3.37
N ALA A 375 3.04 6.35 -4.29
CA ALA A 375 1.70 6.44 -4.86
C ALA A 375 1.53 5.42 -5.99
N GLY A 376 0.37 4.80 -6.14
CA GLY A 376 0.17 3.80 -7.20
C GLY A 376 -1.28 3.42 -7.49
N PRO A 377 -1.52 2.79 -8.65
CA PRO A 377 -2.86 2.40 -9.09
C PRO A 377 -3.33 1.07 -8.47
N MET A 378 -4.64 0.96 -8.32
CA MET A 378 -5.36 -0.25 -7.93
C MET A 378 -6.55 -0.43 -8.89
N ALA A 379 -6.69 -1.60 -9.50
CA ALA A 379 -7.75 -1.84 -10.48
C ALA A 379 -8.14 -3.33 -10.52
N TRP A 380 -9.17 -3.69 -11.29
CA TRP A 380 -9.61 -5.08 -11.37
C TRP A 380 -8.53 -6.00 -11.98
N THR A 381 -7.79 -5.51 -12.98
CA THR A 381 -6.78 -6.27 -13.72
C THR A 381 -5.42 -5.56 -13.76
N ALA A 382 -4.36 -6.31 -14.10
CA ALA A 382 -3.05 -5.75 -14.37
C ALA A 382 -3.06 -4.81 -15.60
N GLU A 383 -3.88 -5.12 -16.61
CA GLU A 383 -4.09 -4.23 -17.77
C GLU A 383 -4.64 -2.86 -17.34
N ASP A 384 -5.64 -2.86 -16.47
CA ASP A 384 -6.25 -1.62 -15.97
C ASP A 384 -5.26 -0.82 -15.09
N CYS A 385 -4.41 -1.50 -14.30
CA CYS A 385 -3.32 -0.84 -13.57
C CYS A 385 -2.31 -0.19 -14.52
N ALA A 386 -2.01 -0.82 -15.65
CA ALA A 386 -1.11 -0.29 -16.66
C ALA A 386 -1.68 0.96 -17.36
N ILE A 387 -2.97 0.94 -17.70
CA ILE A 387 -3.68 2.11 -18.26
C ILE A 387 -3.66 3.29 -17.28
N LEU A 388 -3.88 3.03 -15.99
CA LEU A 388 -3.77 4.06 -14.96
C LEU A 388 -2.34 4.58 -14.83
N LEU A 389 -1.34 3.68 -14.85
CA LEU A 389 0.06 4.08 -14.71
C LEU A 389 0.52 4.98 -15.87
N ASP A 390 0.05 4.74 -17.10
CA ASP A 390 0.35 5.62 -18.25
C ASP A 390 -0.06 7.09 -18.00
N ALA A 391 -1.16 7.32 -17.28
CA ALA A 391 -1.59 8.68 -16.93
C ALA A 391 -0.87 9.25 -15.69
N LEU A 392 -0.42 8.38 -14.79
CA LEU A 392 0.16 8.78 -13.50
C LEU A 392 1.67 8.99 -13.56
N ALA A 393 2.38 8.18 -14.34
CA ALA A 393 3.82 8.17 -14.44
C ALA A 393 4.36 9.44 -15.10
N GLY A 394 5.52 9.90 -14.64
CA GLY A 394 6.27 11.00 -15.26
C GLY A 394 6.84 11.96 -14.24
N PHE A 395 8.00 12.52 -14.58
CA PHE A 395 8.74 13.45 -13.72
C PHE A 395 7.86 14.64 -13.30
N ASP A 396 7.94 15.00 -12.02
CA ASP A 396 7.31 16.19 -11.46
C ASP A 396 8.41 17.03 -10.79
N PRO A 397 8.83 18.16 -11.38
CA PRO A 397 9.93 18.97 -10.84
C PRO A 397 9.59 19.61 -9.49
N GLU A 398 8.31 19.66 -9.10
CA GLU A 398 7.87 20.17 -7.79
C GLU A 398 7.85 19.09 -6.69
N ASP A 399 8.05 17.81 -7.04
CA ASP A 399 8.23 16.72 -6.07
C ASP A 399 9.73 16.39 -5.95
N PRO A 400 10.39 16.69 -4.82
CA PRO A 400 11.82 16.43 -4.63
C PRO A 400 12.19 14.94 -4.65
N ALA A 401 11.21 14.03 -4.52
CA ALA A 401 11.42 12.60 -4.64
C ALA A 401 11.06 12.05 -6.03
N SER A 402 10.56 12.88 -6.94
CA SER A 402 10.30 12.46 -8.31
C SER A 402 11.61 12.25 -9.05
N VAL A 403 11.65 11.18 -9.85
CA VAL A 403 12.82 10.81 -10.63
C VAL A 403 12.40 10.68 -12.09
N ALA A 404 13.20 11.24 -12.99
CA ALA A 404 13.01 11.07 -14.42
C ALA A 404 13.30 9.62 -14.83
N GLY A 405 12.24 8.80 -14.81
CA GLY A 405 12.28 7.41 -15.27
C GLY A 405 12.31 7.29 -16.79
N PRO A 406 12.42 6.05 -17.31
CA PRO A 406 12.36 5.82 -18.74
C PRO A 406 11.00 6.22 -19.31
N ALA A 407 11.00 6.85 -20.48
CA ALA A 407 9.79 7.19 -21.22
C ALA A 407 9.26 5.95 -21.95
N VAL A 408 8.50 5.13 -21.22
CA VAL A 408 7.85 3.92 -21.74
C VAL A 408 6.34 4.01 -21.54
N SER A 409 5.58 3.36 -22.42
CA SER A 409 4.18 3.06 -22.14
C SER A 409 4.10 1.74 -21.37
N TYR A 410 3.23 1.73 -20.37
CA TYR A 410 2.98 0.60 -19.49
C TYR A 410 1.83 -0.27 -20.00
N SER A 411 0.82 0.30 -20.67
CA SER A 411 -0.28 -0.45 -21.28
C SER A 411 0.07 -1.05 -22.65
N GLN A 412 1.03 -0.47 -23.36
CA GLN A 412 1.51 -1.06 -24.62
C GLN A 412 2.41 -2.26 -24.35
N GLY A 413 2.28 -3.31 -25.16
CA GLY A 413 3.13 -4.50 -25.08
C GLY A 413 2.75 -5.52 -24.00
N LEU A 414 1.62 -5.35 -23.31
CA LEU A 414 1.11 -6.34 -22.35
C LEU A 414 0.86 -7.73 -22.99
N GLY A 415 0.53 -7.77 -24.28
CA GLY A 415 0.36 -8.99 -25.06
C GLY A 415 1.66 -9.69 -25.47
N ALA A 416 2.83 -9.09 -25.23
CA ALA A 416 4.10 -9.67 -25.65
C ALA A 416 4.50 -10.88 -24.80
N SER A 417 5.12 -11.88 -25.44
CA SER A 417 5.52 -13.13 -24.80
C SER A 417 6.45 -12.91 -23.60
N VAL A 418 6.20 -13.65 -22.51
CA VAL A 418 7.03 -13.69 -21.30
C VAL A 418 7.99 -14.88 -21.27
N LYS A 419 8.09 -15.62 -22.38
CA LYS A 419 8.98 -16.77 -22.50
C LYS A 419 10.43 -16.36 -22.23
N GLY A 420 11.12 -17.15 -21.42
CA GLY A 420 12.52 -16.95 -21.06
C GLY A 420 12.75 -16.01 -19.87
N LEU A 421 11.72 -15.36 -19.32
CA LEU A 421 11.88 -14.60 -18.08
C LEU A 421 12.32 -15.52 -16.93
N ARG A 422 13.33 -15.06 -16.19
CA ARG A 422 13.89 -15.75 -15.02
C ARG A 422 13.16 -15.30 -13.77
N VAL A 423 12.39 -16.19 -13.16
CA VAL A 423 11.60 -15.91 -11.96
C VAL A 423 12.27 -16.55 -10.74
N GLY A 424 12.58 -15.73 -9.73
CA GLY A 424 13.19 -16.15 -8.47
C GLY A 424 12.16 -16.23 -7.34
N VAL A 425 11.88 -17.43 -6.82
CA VAL A 425 10.93 -17.63 -5.71
C VAL A 425 11.61 -17.35 -4.37
N LEU A 426 11.06 -16.44 -3.57
CA LEU A 426 11.57 -16.08 -2.24
C LEU A 426 11.14 -17.11 -1.17
N ARG A 427 11.59 -18.37 -1.32
CA ARG A 427 11.19 -19.47 -0.43
C ARG A 427 11.46 -19.21 1.04
N ASP A 428 12.64 -18.68 1.36
CA ASP A 428 13.02 -18.39 2.74
C ASP A 428 12.03 -17.44 3.44
N PHE A 429 11.41 -16.51 2.71
CA PHE A 429 10.42 -15.61 3.29
C PHE A 429 9.13 -16.35 3.67
N VAL A 430 8.67 -17.24 2.80
CA VAL A 430 7.34 -17.86 2.90
C VAL A 430 7.35 -19.24 3.58
N GLU A 431 8.51 -19.88 3.68
CA GLU A 431 8.69 -21.18 4.33
C GLU A 431 9.28 -21.05 5.74
N ARG A 432 10.17 -20.08 5.96
CA ARG A 432 10.88 -19.89 7.24
C ARG A 432 10.41 -18.67 8.02
N ASP A 433 10.47 -17.48 7.41
CA ASP A 433 10.31 -16.22 8.16
C ASP A 433 8.81 -15.88 8.40
N ALA A 434 7.93 -16.19 7.45
CA ALA A 434 6.48 -16.01 7.55
C ALA A 434 5.73 -17.21 6.90
N PRO A 435 5.65 -18.35 7.61
CA PRO A 435 5.04 -19.57 7.08
C PRO A 435 3.62 -19.38 6.55
N LEU A 436 3.36 -19.89 5.34
CA LEU A 436 2.06 -19.82 4.68
C LEU A 436 1.07 -20.86 5.21
N ASN A 437 -0.22 -20.53 5.20
CA ASN A 437 -1.26 -21.54 5.39
C ASN A 437 -1.31 -22.52 4.18
N PRO A 438 -1.84 -23.74 4.35
CA PRO A 438 -1.82 -24.75 3.29
C PRO A 438 -2.48 -24.33 1.97
N GLU A 439 -3.53 -23.51 2.02
CA GLU A 439 -4.20 -23.00 0.82
C GLU A 439 -3.32 -22.01 0.04
N THR A 440 -2.60 -21.13 0.74
CA THR A 440 -1.67 -20.18 0.12
C THR A 440 -0.43 -20.89 -0.42
N GLN A 441 0.04 -21.96 0.24
CA GLN A 441 1.11 -22.82 -0.30
C GLN A 441 0.70 -23.46 -1.63
N ARG A 442 -0.51 -24.02 -1.71
CA ARG A 442 -1.04 -24.61 -2.94
C ARG A 442 -1.22 -23.55 -4.05
N MET A 443 -1.74 -22.38 -3.69
CA MET A 443 -1.86 -21.25 -4.62
C MET A 443 -0.50 -20.85 -5.19
N LEU A 444 0.53 -20.71 -4.35
CA LEU A 444 1.89 -20.38 -4.80
C LEU A 444 2.47 -21.47 -5.71
N ALA A 445 2.28 -22.74 -5.37
CA ALA A 445 2.71 -23.86 -6.21
C ALA A 445 2.04 -23.84 -7.59
N ASN A 446 0.72 -23.57 -7.64
CA ASN A 446 -0.02 -23.42 -8.88
C ASN A 446 0.47 -22.22 -9.69
N ALA A 447 0.74 -21.09 -9.04
CA ALA A 447 1.27 -19.91 -9.72
C ALA A 447 2.63 -20.19 -10.37
N ILE A 448 3.52 -20.92 -9.67
CA ILE A 448 4.79 -21.39 -10.24
C ILE A 448 4.56 -22.26 -11.48
N ALA A 449 3.57 -23.16 -11.45
CA ALA A 449 3.25 -24.01 -12.59
C ALA A 449 2.73 -23.21 -13.80
N VAL A 450 1.87 -22.20 -13.58
CA VAL A 450 1.39 -21.29 -14.62
C VAL A 450 2.53 -20.47 -15.21
N LEU A 451 3.43 -19.93 -14.40
CA LEU A 451 4.59 -19.18 -14.90
C LEU A 451 5.51 -20.05 -15.77
N LYS A 452 5.69 -21.32 -15.38
CA LYS A 452 6.43 -22.31 -16.21
C LYS A 452 5.71 -22.62 -17.53
N SER A 453 4.38 -22.76 -17.52
CA SER A 453 3.62 -23.03 -18.76
C SER A 453 3.62 -21.85 -19.73
N LEU A 454 3.72 -20.62 -19.20
CA LEU A 454 3.96 -19.39 -19.97
C LEU A 454 5.39 -19.29 -20.53
N GLY A 455 6.26 -20.26 -20.22
CA GLY A 455 7.63 -20.34 -20.72
C GLY A 455 8.67 -19.61 -19.87
N CYS A 456 8.35 -19.21 -18.64
CA CYS A 456 9.33 -18.64 -17.71
C CYS A 456 10.22 -19.76 -17.11
N THR A 457 11.48 -19.45 -16.85
CA THR A 457 12.35 -20.31 -16.04
C THR A 457 12.20 -19.93 -14.57
N VAL A 458 11.88 -20.87 -13.69
CA VAL A 458 11.63 -20.60 -12.27
C VAL A 458 12.67 -21.30 -11.41
N GLY A 459 13.33 -20.55 -10.52
CA GLY A 459 14.30 -21.06 -9.55
C GLY A 459 14.17 -20.36 -8.20
N ASP A 460 14.99 -20.75 -7.22
CA ASP A 460 14.92 -20.20 -5.87
C ASP A 460 15.84 -18.98 -5.72
N ALA A 461 15.30 -17.90 -5.16
CA ALA A 461 16.04 -16.69 -4.82
C ALA A 461 16.23 -16.59 -3.30
N ARG A 462 17.42 -16.15 -2.88
CA ARG A 462 17.75 -15.94 -1.47
C ARG A 462 18.08 -14.47 -1.23
N LEU A 463 17.48 -13.91 -0.19
CA LEU A 463 17.70 -12.57 0.30
C LEU A 463 18.02 -12.63 1.80
N PRO A 464 18.57 -11.55 2.39
CA PRO A 464 18.63 -11.37 3.85
C PRO A 464 17.27 -11.64 4.51
N SER A 465 17.26 -11.98 5.79
CA SER A 465 16.00 -12.33 6.47
C SER A 465 14.97 -11.21 6.35
N LEU A 466 13.71 -11.59 6.15
CA LEU A 466 12.56 -10.68 6.12
C LEU A 466 12.47 -9.85 7.42
N HIS A 467 12.95 -10.39 8.54
CA HIS A 467 13.01 -9.69 9.81
C HIS A 467 13.93 -8.46 9.78
N GLU A 468 15.04 -8.50 9.03
CA GLU A 468 15.96 -7.35 8.90
C GLU A 468 15.29 -6.19 8.16
N TYR A 469 14.63 -6.48 7.02
CA TYR A 469 13.85 -5.49 6.29
C TYR A 469 12.72 -4.90 7.17
N ASN A 470 12.02 -5.75 7.92
CA ASN A 470 10.96 -5.28 8.81
C ASN A 470 11.50 -4.41 9.96
N ALA A 471 12.66 -4.76 10.54
CA ALA A 471 13.29 -3.94 11.57
C ALA A 471 13.66 -2.54 11.04
N VAL A 472 14.34 -2.48 9.88
CA VAL A 472 14.70 -1.23 9.21
C VAL A 472 13.46 -0.41 8.85
N GLY A 473 12.48 -1.03 8.19
CA GLY A 473 11.25 -0.37 7.78
C GLY A 473 10.47 0.20 8.97
N ARG A 474 10.38 -0.53 10.08
CA ARG A 474 9.67 -0.07 11.30
C ARG A 474 10.36 1.13 11.93
N VAL A 475 11.69 1.13 12.07
CA VAL A 475 12.43 2.27 12.62
C VAL A 475 12.20 3.52 11.76
N ILE A 476 12.33 3.38 10.44
CA ILE A 476 12.13 4.49 9.50
C ILE A 476 10.69 5.02 9.56
N ILE A 477 9.70 4.15 9.42
CA ILE A 477 8.27 4.54 9.43
C ILE A 477 7.91 5.21 10.75
N SER A 478 8.25 4.61 11.89
CA SER A 478 7.90 5.18 13.20
C SER A 478 8.59 6.52 13.45
N ALA A 479 9.87 6.68 13.08
CA ALA A 479 10.58 7.94 13.25
C ALA A 479 10.01 9.06 12.37
N GLU A 480 9.81 8.79 11.08
CA GLU A 480 9.30 9.79 10.13
C GLU A 480 7.84 10.16 10.42
N ALA A 481 6.98 9.17 10.71
CA ALA A 481 5.59 9.43 11.06
C ALA A 481 5.48 10.25 12.36
N TYR A 482 6.32 9.96 13.36
CA TYR A 482 6.33 10.76 14.59
C TYR A 482 6.75 12.21 14.31
N ALA A 483 7.82 12.40 13.52
CA ALA A 483 8.29 13.74 13.16
C ALA A 483 7.21 14.57 12.44
N LEU A 484 6.41 13.95 11.57
CA LEU A 484 5.30 14.60 10.88
C LEU A 484 4.14 14.98 11.80
N HIS A 485 3.91 14.20 12.86
CA HIS A 485 2.74 14.33 13.74
C HIS A 485 3.06 14.75 15.17
N GLU A 486 4.30 15.15 15.47
CA GLU A 486 4.76 15.47 16.82
C GLU A 486 3.87 16.53 17.49
N ALA A 487 3.56 17.60 16.75
CA ALA A 487 2.75 18.70 17.25
C ALA A 487 1.34 18.24 17.64
N THR A 488 0.67 17.45 16.79
CA THR A 488 -0.69 16.96 17.04
C THR A 488 -0.70 15.86 18.10
N LEU A 489 0.33 15.02 18.16
CA LEU A 489 0.48 14.02 19.22
C LEU A 489 0.69 14.64 20.60
N LYS A 490 1.34 15.81 20.69
CA LYS A 490 1.54 16.56 21.94
C LYS A 490 0.29 17.32 22.38
N THR A 491 -0.41 17.96 21.44
CA THR A 491 -1.50 18.91 21.76
C THR A 491 -2.91 18.34 21.61
N ARG A 492 -3.08 17.34 20.73
CA ARG A 492 -4.37 16.77 20.32
C ARG A 492 -4.31 15.24 20.25
N SER A 493 -3.53 14.60 21.13
CA SER A 493 -3.32 13.14 21.12
C SER A 493 -4.62 12.34 21.10
N ALA A 494 -5.64 12.77 21.86
CA ALA A 494 -6.93 12.08 21.96
C ALA A 494 -7.76 12.13 20.66
N ASP A 495 -7.45 13.04 19.73
CA ASP A 495 -8.11 13.11 18.43
C ASP A 495 -7.59 12.04 17.47
N HIS A 496 -6.39 11.51 17.71
CA HIS A 496 -5.86 10.36 17.00
C HIS A 496 -6.43 9.06 17.56
N SER A 497 -6.74 8.12 16.65
CA SER A 497 -7.17 6.78 17.04
C SER A 497 -6.11 6.10 17.92
N ARG A 498 -6.56 5.15 18.75
CA ARG A 498 -5.66 4.26 19.47
C ARG A 498 -4.74 3.49 18.50
N ALA A 499 -5.27 3.08 17.35
CA ALA A 499 -4.54 2.37 16.30
C ALA A 499 -3.31 3.17 15.82
N PHE A 500 -3.52 4.44 15.51
CA PHE A 500 -2.48 5.37 15.08
C PHE A 500 -1.45 5.60 16.19
N ARG A 501 -1.91 5.96 17.39
CA ARG A 501 -1.03 6.27 18.53
C ARG A 501 -0.09 5.12 18.88
N VAL A 502 -0.58 3.88 18.87
CA VAL A 502 0.24 2.68 19.15
C VAL A 502 1.38 2.52 18.14
N ARG A 503 1.20 2.94 16.88
CA ARG A 503 2.24 2.81 15.85
C ARG A 503 3.21 3.99 15.78
N VAL A 504 2.74 5.19 16.11
CA VAL A 504 3.50 6.42 15.88
C VAL A 504 4.19 6.92 17.15
N LEU A 505 3.58 6.81 18.34
CA LEU A 505 4.20 7.26 19.59
C LEU A 505 5.57 6.62 19.90
N PRO A 506 5.83 5.33 19.59
CA PRO A 506 7.18 4.77 19.78
C PRO A 506 8.28 5.53 19.04
N GLY A 507 7.95 6.25 17.97
CA GLY A 507 8.89 7.11 17.25
C GLY A 507 9.50 8.21 18.10
N ALA A 508 8.81 8.66 19.16
CA ALA A 508 9.33 9.64 20.12
C ALA A 508 10.56 9.15 20.89
N LEU A 509 10.74 7.82 20.98
CA LEU A 509 11.81 7.18 21.74
C LEU A 509 12.99 6.77 20.86
N LEU A 510 12.86 6.88 19.53
CA LEU A 510 13.93 6.56 18.59
C LEU A 510 14.92 7.71 18.53
N ARG A 511 16.21 7.41 18.73
CA ARG A 511 17.27 8.42 18.69
C ARG A 511 17.73 8.62 17.25
N ALA A 512 18.38 9.76 16.99
CA ALA A 512 19.06 10.00 15.72
C ALA A 512 20.03 8.86 15.35
N ALA A 513 20.74 8.30 16.34
CA ALA A 513 21.63 7.16 16.12
C ALA A 513 20.90 5.90 15.60
N ASP A 514 19.68 5.64 16.09
CA ASP A 514 18.89 4.48 15.68
C ASP A 514 18.37 4.66 14.24
N TYR A 515 17.92 5.87 13.90
CA TYR A 515 17.51 6.23 12.53
C TYR A 515 18.69 6.17 11.55
N ILE A 516 19.86 6.72 11.89
CA ILE A 516 21.07 6.66 11.06
C ILE A 516 21.51 5.20 10.86
N ALA A 517 21.46 4.37 11.91
CA ALA A 517 21.77 2.95 11.79
C ALA A 517 20.80 2.22 10.86
N ALA A 518 19.49 2.50 10.96
CA ALA A 518 18.49 1.94 10.05
C ALA A 518 18.73 2.37 8.60
N GLN A 519 19.09 3.63 8.35
CA GLN A 519 19.39 4.12 6.99
C GLN A 519 20.66 3.48 6.41
N ARG A 520 21.72 3.29 7.20
CA ARG A 520 22.93 2.57 6.76
C ARG A 520 22.61 1.11 6.41
N CYS A 521 21.87 0.42 7.28
CA CYS A 521 21.42 -0.94 7.01
C CYS A 521 20.52 -1.01 5.76
N ARG A 522 19.63 -0.03 5.58
CA ARG A 522 18.81 0.10 4.35
C ARG A 522 19.68 0.18 3.10
N THR A 523 20.79 0.95 3.11
CA THR A 523 21.72 1.02 1.98
C THR A 523 22.31 -0.35 1.64
N ASP A 524 22.75 -1.12 2.64
CA ASP A 524 23.30 -2.47 2.44
C ASP A 524 22.23 -3.45 1.92
N LEU A 525 21.01 -3.37 2.45
CA LEU A 525 19.87 -4.16 2.01
C LEU A 525 19.47 -3.83 0.57
N ILE A 526 19.47 -2.55 0.17
CA ILE A 526 19.22 -2.13 -1.21
C ILE A 526 20.29 -2.73 -2.14
N ALA A 527 21.57 -2.61 -1.80
CA ALA A 527 22.65 -3.15 -2.62
C ALA A 527 22.55 -4.67 -2.77
N THR A 528 22.31 -5.38 -1.67
CA THR A 528 22.17 -6.84 -1.65
C THR A 528 20.96 -7.30 -2.45
N THR A 529 19.81 -6.63 -2.28
CA THR A 529 18.59 -6.98 -3.01
C THR A 529 18.76 -6.67 -4.49
N THR A 530 19.35 -5.55 -4.86
CA THR A 530 19.54 -5.17 -6.26
C THR A 530 20.40 -6.19 -7.01
N ALA A 531 21.44 -6.73 -6.36
CA ALA A 531 22.33 -7.73 -6.94
C ALA A 531 21.60 -9.03 -7.37
N ILE A 532 20.46 -9.37 -6.76
CA ILE A 532 19.70 -10.57 -7.11
C ILE A 532 19.18 -10.53 -8.56
N PHE A 533 18.93 -9.32 -9.08
CA PHE A 533 18.40 -9.13 -10.43
C PHE A 533 19.43 -9.40 -11.54
N GLY A 534 20.71 -9.61 -11.18
CA GLY A 534 21.67 -10.22 -12.12
C GLY A 534 21.30 -11.66 -12.50
N LYS A 535 20.58 -12.37 -11.62
CA LYS A 535 20.19 -13.78 -11.80
C LYS A 535 18.73 -13.97 -12.20
N PHE A 536 17.86 -13.04 -11.82
CA PHE A 536 16.42 -13.11 -12.03
C PHE A 536 15.90 -11.80 -12.61
N ASP A 537 14.89 -11.87 -13.47
CA ASP A 537 14.24 -10.69 -14.03
C ASP A 537 13.07 -10.24 -13.13
N VAL A 538 12.43 -11.20 -12.45
CA VAL A 538 11.32 -10.97 -11.52
C VAL A 538 11.49 -11.89 -10.31
N LEU A 539 11.14 -11.41 -9.11
CA LEU A 539 11.00 -12.22 -7.91
C LEU A 539 9.52 -12.55 -7.68
N LEU A 540 9.24 -13.76 -7.22
CA LEU A 540 7.91 -14.24 -6.87
C LEU A 540 7.83 -14.47 -5.36
N SER A 541 6.78 -13.92 -4.74
CA SER A 541 6.39 -14.17 -3.36
C SER A 541 4.85 -14.14 -3.25
N VAL A 542 4.35 -14.10 -2.03
CA VAL A 542 2.96 -13.76 -1.72
C VAL A 542 2.94 -12.55 -0.78
N PRO A 543 1.92 -11.67 -0.88
CA PRO A 543 1.84 -10.48 -0.05
C PRO A 543 1.30 -10.79 1.36
N THR A 544 0.60 -11.91 1.55
CA THR A 544 -0.03 -12.32 2.81
C THR A 544 0.15 -13.82 3.04
N PRO A 545 0.29 -14.28 4.31
CA PRO A 545 0.52 -15.70 4.61
C PRO A 545 -0.75 -16.57 4.48
N GLY A 546 -1.91 -15.94 4.31
CA GLY A 546 -3.22 -16.57 4.31
C GLY A 546 -4.29 -15.66 3.73
N PRO A 547 -5.56 -16.09 3.74
CA PRO A 547 -6.69 -15.27 3.35
C PRO A 547 -6.94 -14.13 4.33
N ALA A 548 -7.85 -13.22 3.96
CA ALA A 548 -8.25 -12.10 4.81
C ALA A 548 -8.68 -12.59 6.21
N PRO A 549 -8.03 -12.13 7.30
CA PRO A 549 -8.43 -12.49 8.66
C PRO A 549 -9.75 -11.80 9.04
N LEU A 550 -10.38 -12.25 10.13
CA LEU A 550 -11.53 -11.54 10.68
C LEU A 550 -11.10 -10.17 11.22
N LEU A 551 -11.98 -9.18 11.12
CA LEU A 551 -11.71 -7.85 11.71
C LEU A 551 -11.50 -7.94 13.23
N THR A 552 -12.18 -8.87 13.90
CA THR A 552 -12.04 -9.13 15.35
C THR A 552 -10.69 -9.72 15.73
N GLU A 553 -9.97 -10.32 14.78
CA GLU A 553 -8.63 -10.87 14.99
C GLU A 553 -7.54 -9.80 14.80
N GLN A 554 -7.87 -8.61 14.27
CA GLN A 554 -6.91 -7.54 14.06
C GLN A 554 -6.59 -6.84 15.38
N ARG A 555 -5.35 -7.02 15.84
CA ARG A 555 -4.84 -6.34 17.02
C ARG A 555 -4.06 -5.10 16.62
N GLN A 556 -4.13 -4.07 17.46
CA GLN A 556 -3.48 -2.78 17.18
C GLN A 556 -1.93 -2.88 17.23
N ASP A 557 -1.40 -3.88 17.93
CA ASP A 557 0.02 -4.21 18.07
C ASP A 557 0.54 -5.21 17.01
N ASP A 558 -0.32 -5.78 16.16
CA ASP A 558 0.03 -6.93 15.29
C ASP A 558 1.21 -6.67 14.36
N GLY A 559 1.36 -5.46 13.82
CA GLY A 559 2.45 -5.18 12.89
C GLY A 559 3.80 -4.94 13.58
N PHE A 560 3.89 -5.04 14.90
CA PHE A 560 5.16 -5.30 15.59
C PHE A 560 5.39 -6.81 15.80
N ALA A 561 4.32 -7.58 16.00
CA ALA A 561 4.38 -9.00 16.33
C ALA A 561 4.73 -9.90 15.14
N ARG A 562 4.34 -9.54 13.91
CA ARG A 562 4.53 -10.38 12.71
C ARG A 562 5.29 -9.64 11.61
N PRO A 563 6.27 -10.28 10.95
CA PRO A 563 6.92 -9.68 9.78
C PRO A 563 5.90 -9.55 8.64
N LEU A 564 5.90 -8.40 7.97
CA LEU A 564 5.11 -8.21 6.76
C LEU A 564 5.94 -8.63 5.56
N LEU A 565 5.39 -9.55 4.74
CA LEU A 565 6.00 -10.06 3.52
C LEU A 565 6.24 -8.96 2.47
N THR A 566 5.51 -7.85 2.55
CA THR A 566 5.57 -6.74 1.58
C THR A 566 6.65 -5.69 1.90
N THR A 567 7.09 -5.56 3.15
CA THR A 567 7.97 -4.45 3.61
C THR A 567 9.30 -4.40 2.88
N PHE A 568 9.87 -5.56 2.52
CA PHE A 568 11.19 -5.62 1.88
C PHE A 568 11.24 -4.79 0.58
N ALA A 569 10.17 -4.81 -0.23
CA ALA A 569 10.13 -4.07 -1.48
C ALA A 569 10.09 -2.54 -1.26
N ASN A 570 9.53 -2.04 -0.14
CA ASN A 570 9.58 -0.61 0.20
C ASN A 570 11.00 -0.23 0.65
N VAL A 571 11.57 -1.02 1.56
CA VAL A 571 12.92 -0.78 2.09
C VAL A 571 13.96 -0.82 0.99
N ALA A 572 13.85 -1.80 0.08
CA ALA A 572 14.73 -1.97 -1.08
C ALA A 572 14.37 -1.08 -2.28
N ALA A 573 13.34 -0.22 -2.17
CA ALA A 573 12.89 0.69 -3.23
C ALA A 573 12.54 0.01 -4.58
N LEU A 574 11.88 -1.15 -4.55
CA LEU A 574 11.57 -1.98 -5.72
C LEU A 574 10.11 -1.87 -6.15
N PRO A 575 9.77 -1.81 -7.45
CA PRO A 575 8.38 -1.97 -7.90
C PRO A 575 7.84 -3.36 -7.58
N ALA A 576 6.55 -3.45 -7.26
CA ALA A 576 5.88 -4.71 -6.93
C ALA A 576 4.40 -4.68 -7.33
N LEU A 577 3.97 -5.71 -8.06
CA LEU A 577 2.60 -5.91 -8.52
C LEU A 577 1.98 -7.09 -7.78
N VAL A 578 0.78 -6.89 -7.24
CA VAL A 578 -0.09 -7.98 -6.78
C VAL A 578 -1.20 -8.22 -7.79
N VAL A 579 -1.47 -9.49 -8.08
CA VAL A 579 -2.64 -9.97 -8.83
C VAL A 579 -3.29 -11.14 -8.09
N CYS A 580 -4.56 -11.44 -8.39
CA CYS A 580 -5.28 -12.56 -7.79
C CYS A 580 -4.68 -13.89 -8.27
N GLY A 581 -4.08 -14.65 -7.36
CA GLY A 581 -3.45 -15.95 -7.62
C GLY A 581 -4.40 -17.13 -7.45
N GLY A 582 -5.53 -16.94 -6.77
CA GLY A 582 -6.54 -17.98 -6.57
C GLY A 582 -7.51 -17.65 -5.44
N PHE A 583 -8.30 -18.66 -5.06
CA PHE A 583 -9.28 -18.56 -3.99
C PHE A 583 -9.13 -19.72 -3.02
N THR A 584 -9.48 -19.48 -1.76
CA THR A 584 -9.68 -20.55 -0.77
C THR A 584 -10.92 -21.35 -1.09
N VAL A 585 -11.09 -22.50 -0.42
CA VAL A 585 -12.35 -23.28 -0.45
C VAL A 585 -13.53 -22.42 0.01
N GLY A 586 -13.29 -21.50 0.95
CA GLY A 586 -14.27 -20.51 1.42
C GLY A 586 -14.46 -19.30 0.49
N ASN A 587 -13.97 -19.36 -0.75
CA ASN A 587 -14.07 -18.30 -1.76
C ASN A 587 -13.45 -16.95 -1.34
N LEU A 588 -12.41 -16.98 -0.50
CA LEU A 588 -11.63 -15.79 -0.16
C LEU A 588 -10.45 -15.66 -1.11
N PRO A 589 -10.15 -14.47 -1.64
CA PRO A 589 -9.02 -14.28 -2.54
C PRO A 589 -7.67 -14.53 -1.87
N LEU A 590 -6.72 -14.99 -2.67
CA LEU A 590 -5.30 -15.12 -2.36
C LEU A 590 -4.51 -14.43 -3.47
N GLY A 591 -3.48 -13.65 -3.11
CA GLY A 591 -2.66 -12.90 -4.05
C GLY A 591 -1.29 -13.54 -4.30
N ILE A 592 -0.76 -13.38 -5.52
CA ILE A 592 0.68 -13.50 -5.76
C ILE A 592 1.30 -12.11 -5.83
N GLU A 593 2.58 -12.01 -5.50
CA GLU A 593 3.35 -10.78 -5.61
C GLU A 593 4.53 -10.98 -6.57
N LEU A 594 4.58 -10.13 -7.60
CA LEU A 594 5.65 -10.07 -8.61
C LEU A 594 6.48 -8.81 -8.34
N ILE A 595 7.76 -8.97 -8.06
CA ILE A 595 8.66 -7.87 -7.68
C ILE A 595 9.77 -7.74 -8.73
N GLY A 596 10.01 -6.52 -9.20
CA GLY A 596 10.97 -6.23 -10.26
C GLY A 596 12.13 -5.39 -9.76
N ALA A 597 13.17 -5.28 -10.60
CA ALA A 597 14.19 -4.25 -10.41
C ALA A 597 13.58 -2.86 -10.63
N ALA A 598 14.25 -1.81 -10.15
CA ALA A 598 13.85 -0.44 -10.45
C ALA A 598 13.65 -0.26 -11.97
N TRP A 599 12.57 0.45 -12.35
CA TRP A 599 12.20 0.77 -13.73
C TRP A 599 11.76 -0.43 -14.59
N THR A 600 11.45 -1.57 -13.97
CA THR A 600 10.90 -2.75 -14.68
C THR A 600 9.39 -2.91 -14.52
N ASP A 601 8.69 -1.84 -14.13
CA ASP A 601 7.24 -1.80 -13.92
C ASP A 601 6.45 -2.36 -15.12
N ALA A 602 6.86 -2.03 -16.36
CA ALA A 602 6.25 -2.55 -17.58
C ALA A 602 6.42 -4.08 -17.71
N THR A 603 7.55 -4.64 -17.29
CA THR A 603 7.77 -6.10 -17.26
C THR A 603 6.86 -6.76 -16.24
N LEU A 604 6.67 -6.16 -15.06
CA LEU A 604 5.76 -6.67 -14.04
C LEU A 604 4.31 -6.67 -14.52
N LEU A 605 3.85 -5.57 -15.11
CA LEU A 605 2.50 -5.45 -15.64
C LEU A 605 2.25 -6.42 -16.79
N ARG A 606 3.22 -6.60 -17.69
CA ARG A 606 3.16 -7.61 -18.76
C ARG A 606 3.06 -9.03 -18.20
N LEU A 607 3.91 -9.38 -17.24
CA LEU A 607 3.88 -10.71 -16.62
C LEU A 607 2.58 -10.95 -15.85
N GLY A 608 2.11 -9.96 -15.10
CA GLY A 608 0.83 -10.00 -14.38
C GLY A 608 -0.35 -10.17 -15.34
N HIS A 609 -0.37 -9.44 -16.46
CA HIS A 609 -1.40 -9.59 -17.49
C HIS A 609 -1.40 -10.99 -18.11
N GLN A 610 -0.23 -11.50 -18.53
CA GLN A 610 -0.12 -12.85 -19.10
C GLN A 610 -0.54 -13.94 -18.09
N PHE A 611 -0.21 -13.75 -16.80
CA PHE A 611 -0.68 -14.62 -15.73
C PHE A 611 -2.21 -14.59 -15.57
N GLU A 612 -2.82 -13.41 -15.60
CA GLU A 612 -4.28 -13.26 -15.55
C GLU A 612 -4.96 -13.90 -16.76
N GLN A 613 -4.39 -13.79 -17.97
CA GLN A 613 -4.94 -14.44 -19.18
C GLN A 613 -4.82 -15.98 -19.14
N ALA A 614 -3.81 -16.51 -18.47
CA ALA A 614 -3.60 -17.95 -18.31
C ALA A 614 -4.41 -18.57 -17.16
N THR A 615 -5.19 -17.77 -16.43
CA THR A 615 -5.95 -18.21 -15.26
C THR A 615 -7.42 -17.76 -15.34
N THR A 616 -8.27 -18.33 -14.51
CA THR A 616 -9.70 -17.98 -14.43
C THR A 616 -10.01 -17.07 -13.23
N THR A 617 -9.00 -16.54 -12.54
CA THR A 617 -9.20 -15.80 -11.28
C THR A 617 -10.00 -14.50 -11.46
N ARG A 618 -10.11 -14.00 -12.70
CA ARG A 618 -10.87 -12.78 -13.06
C ARG A 618 -12.33 -13.03 -13.41
N THR A 619 -12.83 -14.27 -13.38
CA THR A 619 -14.25 -14.59 -13.65
C THR A 619 -15.14 -14.43 -12.42
N SER A 620 -14.56 -14.28 -11.23
CA SER A 620 -15.28 -14.22 -9.96
C SER A 620 -15.14 -12.86 -9.33
N ARG A 621 -16.26 -12.28 -8.91
CA ARG A 621 -16.33 -11.01 -8.19
C ARG A 621 -17.26 -11.16 -6.98
N PRO A 622 -17.08 -10.40 -5.89
CA PRO A 622 -17.99 -10.41 -4.76
C PRO A 622 -19.44 -10.22 -5.18
N ARG A 623 -20.36 -10.93 -4.51
CA ARG A 623 -21.80 -10.75 -4.64
C ARG A 623 -22.27 -9.94 -3.41
N LEU A 624 -22.86 -8.77 -3.63
CA LEU A 624 -23.24 -7.80 -2.59
C LEU A 624 -24.74 -7.69 -2.36
#